data_AF-A0A3M1E7M9-F1
#
_entry.id   AF-A0A3M1E7M9-F1
#
_cell.length_a   1.000
_cell.length_b   1.000
_cell.length_c   1.000
_cell.angle_alpha   90.00
_cell.angle_beta   90.00
_cell.angle_gamma   90.00
#
_symmetry.space_group_name_H-M   'P 1'
#
loop_
_entity.id
_entity.type
_entity.pdbx_description
1 polymer ?
#
loop_
_entity_poly.entity_id
_entity_poly.type
_entity_poly.pdbx_seq_one_letter_code
_entity_poly.pdbx_strand_id
1 'polypeptide(L)'
;MNTPVPVPDSIPTAWGWFQFFLLLTFPLHLLFMNSLLGASVVAVRAHLKGEELAHELAKVIPLLIALTVNFGVAPLLFLQVLHGHLFYASSILMGAFWIALVPLLLLAYYGAYWYDFGFKSLGRFGVVLLLTVIAVILFIGFVFSNNLTLMMTPQSWPEFFSAVGGSRLN
;
A
#
# COMPACT_ATOMS: atom_id res chain seq x y z
N MET A 1 -15.39 24.08 -17.38
CA MET A 1 -14.91 24.71 -16.13
C MET A 1 -13.44 24.36 -16.01
N ASN A 2 -12.57 25.33 -15.70
CA ASN A 2 -11.15 25.04 -15.53
C ASN A 2 -10.96 24.19 -14.27
N THR A 3 -10.34 23.03 -14.40
CA THR A 3 -9.98 22.20 -13.25
C THR A 3 -9.05 22.99 -12.33
N PRO A 4 -9.34 23.10 -11.02
CA PRO A 4 -8.48 23.82 -10.08
C PRO A 4 -7.26 22.96 -9.72
N VAL A 5 -6.29 22.88 -10.65
CA VAL A 5 -5.01 22.23 -10.40
C VAL A 5 -4.10 23.20 -9.64
N PRO A 6 -3.61 22.84 -8.44
CA PRO A 6 -2.66 23.68 -7.72
C PRO A 6 -1.37 23.89 -8.51
N VAL A 7 -0.76 25.07 -8.34
CA VAL A 7 0.54 25.37 -8.95
C VAL A 7 1.62 24.51 -8.26
N PRO A 8 2.57 23.92 -9.01
CA PRO A 8 3.68 23.17 -8.41
C PRO A 8 4.56 24.05 -7.52
N ASP A 9 4.98 23.51 -6.38
CA ASP A 9 5.99 24.13 -5.53
C ASP A 9 7.38 24.11 -6.18
N SER A 10 8.26 25.01 -5.73
CA SER A 10 9.66 25.01 -6.16
C SER A 10 10.39 23.77 -5.65
N ILE A 11 11.07 23.06 -6.55
CA ILE A 11 11.89 21.90 -6.18
C ILE A 11 13.21 22.40 -5.55
N PRO A 12 13.60 21.92 -4.36
CA PRO A 12 14.72 22.48 -3.59
C PRO A 12 16.12 22.18 -4.18
N THR A 13 16.22 21.26 -5.15
CA THR A 13 17.47 20.90 -5.83
C THR A 13 17.17 20.42 -7.25
N ALA A 14 18.20 19.96 -7.98
CA ALA A 14 18.02 19.38 -9.30
C ALA A 14 17.05 18.20 -9.26
N TRP A 15 15.92 18.34 -9.96
CA TRP A 15 14.81 17.38 -9.98
C TRP A 15 15.23 15.96 -10.35
N GLY A 16 16.29 15.82 -11.18
CA GLY A 16 16.82 14.54 -11.63
C GLY A 16 17.26 13.60 -10.49
N TRP A 17 17.70 14.13 -9.36
CA TRP A 17 18.03 13.31 -8.18
C TRP A 17 16.79 12.60 -7.61
N PHE A 18 15.70 13.34 -7.44
CA PHE A 18 14.44 12.76 -6.95
C PHE A 18 13.89 11.75 -7.94
N GLN A 19 13.96 12.04 -9.24
CA GLN A 19 13.54 11.10 -10.28
C GLN A 19 14.37 9.82 -10.24
N PHE A 20 15.69 9.94 -10.14
CA PHE A 20 16.59 8.78 -10.05
C PHE A 20 16.27 7.91 -8.83
N PHE A 21 16.17 8.51 -7.64
CA PHE A 21 15.88 7.75 -6.42
C PHE A 21 14.46 7.18 -6.42
N LEU A 22 13.47 7.87 -7.00
CA LEU A 22 12.14 7.33 -7.23
C LEU A 22 12.22 6.06 -8.09
N LEU A 23 12.90 6.13 -9.23
CA LEU A 23 13.05 5.01 -10.17
C LEU A 23 13.91 3.87 -9.61
N LEU A 24 14.77 4.12 -8.62
CA LEU A 24 15.53 3.09 -7.92
C LEU A 24 14.71 2.42 -6.80
N THR A 25 14.05 3.22 -5.97
CA THR A 25 13.38 2.72 -4.75
C THR A 25 12.02 2.12 -5.03
N PHE A 26 11.30 2.59 -6.05
CA PHE A 26 10.00 2.03 -6.41
C PHE A 26 10.08 0.56 -6.88
N PRO A 27 11.00 0.15 -7.76
CA PRO A 27 11.18 -1.27 -8.08
C PRO A 27 11.57 -2.12 -6.87
N LEU A 28 12.38 -1.60 -5.93
CA LEU A 28 12.71 -2.31 -4.70
C LEU A 28 11.49 -2.51 -3.82
N HIS A 29 10.63 -1.49 -3.67
CA HIS A 29 9.34 -1.64 -3.02
C HIS A 29 8.48 -2.71 -3.68
N LEU A 30 8.38 -2.71 -5.02
CA LEU A 30 7.62 -3.72 -5.76
C LEU A 30 8.18 -5.13 -5.58
N LEU A 31 9.50 -5.30 -5.52
CA LEU A 31 10.13 -6.59 -5.24
C LEU A 31 9.64 -7.16 -3.90
N PHE A 32 9.67 -6.36 -2.84
CA PHE A 32 9.22 -6.78 -1.52
C PHE A 32 7.70 -6.95 -1.44
N MET A 33 6.91 -6.10 -2.10
CA MET A 33 5.46 -6.24 -2.18
C MET A 33 5.05 -7.55 -2.86
N ASN A 34 5.65 -7.89 -3.99
CA ASN A 34 5.35 -9.13 -4.71
C ASN A 34 5.83 -10.36 -3.92
N SER A 35 6.98 -10.26 -3.26
CA SER A 35 7.48 -11.31 -2.36
C SER A 35 6.52 -11.53 -1.18
N LEU A 36 6.03 -10.45 -0.55
CA LEU A 36 5.05 -10.49 0.53
C LEU A 36 3.75 -11.16 0.10
N LEU A 37 3.17 -10.71 -1.01
CA LEU A 37 1.91 -11.26 -1.52
C LEU A 37 2.08 -12.73 -1.91
N GLY A 38 3.16 -13.04 -2.64
CA GLY A 38 3.48 -14.41 -3.05
C GLY A 38 3.70 -15.35 -1.86
N ALA A 39 4.53 -14.94 -0.90
CA ALA A 39 4.77 -15.72 0.32
C ALA A 39 3.48 -15.94 1.13
N SER A 40 2.62 -14.92 1.24
CA SER A 40 1.35 -15.04 1.97
C SER A 40 0.39 -16.01 1.29
N VAL A 41 0.26 -15.97 -0.04
CA VAL A 41 -0.58 -16.90 -0.80
C VAL A 41 -0.04 -18.34 -0.72
N VAL A 42 1.28 -18.52 -0.84
CA VAL A 42 1.90 -19.84 -0.70
C VAL A 42 1.72 -20.37 0.73
N ALA A 43 1.85 -19.51 1.74
CA ALA A 43 1.62 -19.88 3.14
C ALA A 43 0.19 -20.35 3.40
N VAL A 44 -0.83 -19.69 2.83
CA VAL A 44 -2.22 -20.17 2.89
C VAL A 44 -2.34 -21.59 2.32
N ARG A 45 -1.79 -21.83 1.12
CA ARG A 45 -1.84 -23.15 0.47
C ARG A 45 -1.13 -24.22 1.30
N ALA A 46 0.07 -23.92 1.79
CA ALA A 46 0.87 -24.81 2.62
C ALA A 46 0.13 -25.13 3.92
N HIS A 47 -0.51 -24.14 4.55
CA HIS A 47 -1.25 -24.31 5.81
C HIS A 47 -2.46 -25.23 5.60
N LEU A 48 -3.23 -25.03 4.53
CA LEU A 48 -4.35 -25.91 4.19
C LEU A 48 -3.94 -27.36 3.94
N LYS A 49 -2.70 -27.59 3.47
CA LYS A 49 -2.12 -28.91 3.25
C LYS A 49 -1.40 -29.49 4.47
N GLY A 50 -1.23 -28.72 5.54
CA GLY A 50 -0.46 -29.13 6.72
C GLY A 50 1.05 -29.24 6.45
N GLU A 51 1.58 -28.51 5.47
CA GLU A 51 3.01 -28.50 5.13
C GLU A 51 3.80 -27.67 6.16
N GLU A 52 4.99 -28.13 6.57
CA GLU A 52 5.88 -27.39 7.48
C GLU A 52 6.29 -26.01 6.93
N LEU A 53 6.31 -25.88 5.60
CA LEU A 53 6.56 -24.63 4.88
C LEU A 53 5.65 -23.48 5.35
N ALA A 54 4.42 -23.78 5.77
CA ALA A 54 3.49 -22.77 6.27
C ALA A 54 4.03 -22.03 7.51
N HIS A 55 4.74 -22.75 8.39
CA HIS A 55 5.31 -22.16 9.60
C HIS A 55 6.58 -21.36 9.27
N GLU A 56 7.41 -21.85 8.35
CA GLU A 56 8.59 -21.10 7.90
C GLU A 56 8.21 -19.79 7.22
N LEU A 57 7.16 -19.80 6.38
CA LEU A 57 6.64 -18.58 5.78
C LEU A 57 5.99 -17.65 6.80
N ALA A 58 5.34 -18.18 7.83
CA ALA A 58 4.75 -17.37 8.90
C ALA A 58 5.79 -16.45 9.56
N LYS A 59 7.00 -16.94 9.81
CA LYS A 59 8.12 -16.17 10.39
C LYS A 59 8.66 -15.08 9.46
N VAL A 60 8.58 -15.31 8.14
CA VAL A 60 9.16 -14.40 7.13
C VAL A 60 8.18 -13.30 6.71
N ILE A 61 6.88 -13.54 6.77
CA ILE A 61 5.86 -12.56 6.35
C ILE A 61 5.98 -11.21 7.10
N PRO A 62 6.14 -11.15 8.45
CA PRO A 62 6.33 -9.88 9.15
C PRO A 62 7.58 -9.11 8.66
N LEU A 63 8.68 -9.82 8.40
CA LEU A 63 9.90 -9.22 7.84
C LEU A 63 9.63 -8.63 6.44
N LEU A 64 8.90 -9.35 5.59
CA LEU A 64 8.53 -8.86 4.26
C LEU A 64 7.62 -7.63 4.33
N ILE A 65 6.72 -7.54 5.31
CA ILE A 65 5.93 -6.31 5.56
C ILE A 65 6.85 -5.16 5.96
N ALA A 66 7.78 -5.37 6.90
CA ALA A 66 8.69 -4.33 7.34
C ALA A 66 9.57 -3.79 6.19
N LEU A 67 10.12 -4.68 5.36
CA LEU A 67 10.89 -4.30 4.17
C LEU A 67 10.02 -3.55 3.16
N THR A 68 8.83 -4.06 2.87
CA THR A 68 7.85 -3.42 1.99
C THR A 68 7.55 -1.99 2.42
N VAL A 69 7.26 -1.77 3.71
CA VAL A 69 6.92 -0.44 4.24
C VAL A 69 8.12 0.49 4.14
N ASN A 70 9.30 0.06 4.61
CA ASN A 70 10.52 0.88 4.57
C ASN A 70 10.89 1.30 3.15
N PHE A 71 10.82 0.37 2.20
CA PHE A 71 11.07 0.68 0.80
C PHE A 71 9.92 1.43 0.13
N GLY A 72 8.72 1.45 0.69
CA GLY A 72 7.57 2.21 0.19
C GLY A 72 7.58 3.68 0.60
N VAL A 73 8.17 4.02 1.75
CA VAL A 73 8.26 5.42 2.23
C VAL A 73 9.09 6.26 1.28
N ALA A 74 10.26 5.79 0.86
CA ALA A 74 11.15 6.54 -0.03
C ALA A 74 10.51 6.96 -1.38
N PRO A 75 9.95 6.04 -2.21
CA PRO A 75 9.33 6.41 -3.47
C PRO A 75 8.10 7.30 -3.26
N LEU A 76 7.33 7.10 -2.18
CA LEU A 76 6.21 7.97 -1.83
C LEU A 76 6.68 9.42 -1.62
N LEU A 77 7.75 9.63 -0.85
CA LEU A 77 8.29 10.96 -0.59
C LEU A 77 8.85 11.61 -1.85
N PHE A 78 9.56 10.86 -2.71
CA PHE A 78 10.10 11.41 -3.95
C PHE A 78 9.00 11.77 -4.95
N LEU A 79 7.96 10.95 -5.06
CA LEU A 79 6.77 11.26 -5.85
C LEU A 79 6.10 12.55 -5.37
N GLN A 80 5.99 12.74 -4.05
CA GLN A 80 5.40 13.94 -3.46
C GLN A 80 6.24 15.20 -3.73
N VAL A 81 7.56 15.12 -3.69
CA VAL A 81 8.42 16.27 -4.02
C VAL A 81 8.29 16.66 -5.50
N LEU A 82 8.21 15.68 -6.41
CA LEU A 82 8.12 15.93 -7.85
C LEU A 82 6.72 16.35 -8.30
N HIS A 83 5.68 15.77 -7.70
CA HIS A 83 4.31 15.84 -8.19
C HIS A 83 3.29 16.17 -7.08
N GLY A 84 3.72 16.81 -5.99
CA GLY A 84 2.88 17.08 -4.81
C GLY A 84 1.57 17.79 -5.13
N HIS A 85 1.61 18.79 -6.02
CA HIS A 85 0.41 19.52 -6.46
C HIS A 85 -0.70 18.61 -7.04
N LEU A 86 -0.34 17.48 -7.67
CA LEU A 86 -1.30 16.48 -8.15
C LEU A 86 -1.57 15.42 -7.09
N PHE A 87 -0.52 14.88 -6.47
CA PHE A 87 -0.61 13.75 -5.55
C PHE A 87 -1.39 14.12 -4.28
N TYR A 88 -1.14 15.28 -3.69
CA TYR A 88 -1.86 15.72 -2.50
C TYR A 88 -3.33 16.02 -2.83
N ALA A 89 -3.60 16.65 -3.98
CA ALA A 89 -4.96 16.91 -4.44
C ALA A 89 -5.74 15.61 -4.61
N SER A 90 -5.19 14.62 -5.33
CA SER A 90 -5.85 13.32 -5.52
C SER A 90 -6.06 12.56 -4.20
N SER A 91 -5.11 12.65 -3.26
CA SER A 91 -5.24 11.99 -1.95
C SER A 91 -6.31 12.63 -1.08
N ILE A 92 -6.45 13.96 -1.11
CA ILE A 92 -7.48 14.70 -0.37
C ILE A 92 -8.88 14.34 -0.90
N LEU A 93 -9.05 14.17 -2.21
CA LEU A 93 -10.34 13.80 -2.82
C LEU A 93 -10.89 12.45 -2.31
N MET A 94 -10.00 11.53 -1.96
CA MET A 94 -10.34 10.23 -1.34
C MET A 94 -9.91 10.15 0.13
N GLY A 95 -9.95 11.29 0.83
CA GLY A 95 -9.32 11.46 2.14
C GLY A 95 -9.69 10.42 3.19
N ALA A 96 -10.94 9.93 3.22
CA ALA A 96 -11.35 8.87 4.15
C ALA A 96 -10.55 7.57 3.94
N PHE A 97 -10.42 7.13 2.68
CA PHE A 97 -9.63 5.95 2.34
C PHE A 97 -8.13 6.20 2.53
N TRP A 98 -7.66 7.41 2.22
CA TRP A 98 -6.26 7.76 2.39
C TRP A 98 -5.82 7.70 3.85
N ILE A 99 -6.62 8.27 4.77
CA ILE A 99 -6.34 8.21 6.22
C ILE A 99 -6.48 6.77 6.74
N ALA A 100 -7.40 5.96 6.20
CA ALA A 100 -7.57 4.57 6.58
C ALA A 100 -6.35 3.68 6.27
N LEU A 101 -5.43 4.09 5.39
CA LEU A 101 -4.23 3.33 5.06
C LEU A 101 -3.37 3.01 6.31
N VAL A 102 -3.24 3.95 7.25
CA VAL A 102 -2.43 3.76 8.46
C VAL A 102 -3.01 2.67 9.38
N PRO A 103 -4.27 2.74 9.85
CA PRO A 103 -4.83 1.70 10.69
C PRO A 103 -4.94 0.35 9.97
N LEU A 104 -5.20 0.33 8.65
CA LEU A 104 -5.21 -0.90 7.85
C LEU A 104 -3.82 -1.54 7.79
N LEU A 105 -2.77 -0.74 7.58
CA LEU A 105 -1.40 -1.24 7.58
C LEU A 105 -1.02 -1.83 8.94
N LEU A 106 -1.39 -1.16 10.04
CA LEU A 106 -1.19 -1.68 11.38
C LEU A 106 -1.94 -3.00 11.59
N LEU A 107 -3.20 -3.09 11.15
CA LEU A 107 -4.00 -4.31 11.24
C LEU A 107 -3.33 -5.48 10.49
N ALA A 108 -2.86 -5.26 9.26
CA ALA A 108 -2.14 -6.27 8.51
C ALA A 108 -0.83 -6.70 9.21
N TYR A 109 -0.08 -5.74 9.75
CA TYR A 109 1.19 -6.02 10.42
C TYR A 109 1.01 -6.81 11.72
N TYR A 110 0.07 -6.39 12.58
CA TYR A 110 -0.26 -7.14 13.79
C TYR A 110 -0.90 -8.50 13.47
N GLY A 111 -1.73 -8.59 12.42
CA GLY A 111 -2.30 -9.85 11.95
C GLY A 111 -1.22 -10.84 11.50
N ALA A 112 -0.17 -10.37 10.81
CA ALA A 112 0.96 -11.20 10.42
C ALA A 112 1.77 -11.70 11.64
N TYR A 113 2.02 -10.85 12.64
CA TYR A 113 2.66 -11.29 13.88
C TYR A 113 1.81 -12.29 14.67
N TRP A 114 0.50 -12.08 14.70
CA TRP A 114 -0.39 -13.03 15.34
C TRP A 114 -0.37 -14.38 14.62
N TYR A 115 -0.33 -14.37 13.28
CA TYR A 115 -0.19 -15.58 12.49
C TYR A 115 1.12 -16.33 12.78
N ASP A 116 2.24 -15.62 12.93
CA ASP A 116 3.54 -16.20 13.30
C ASP A 116 3.56 -16.78 14.71
N PHE A 117 3.38 -15.94 15.73
CA PHE A 117 3.48 -16.36 17.13
C PHE A 117 2.36 -17.31 17.56
N GLY A 118 1.18 -17.18 16.95
CA GLY A 118 0.01 -18.01 17.23
C GLY A 118 -0.08 -19.26 16.35
N PHE A 119 0.89 -19.53 15.47
CA PHE A 119 0.75 -20.52 14.39
C PHE A 119 0.22 -21.88 14.87
N LYS A 120 0.79 -22.44 15.94
CA LYS A 120 0.38 -23.74 16.49
C LYS A 120 -0.99 -23.72 17.17
N SER A 121 -1.33 -22.64 17.86
CA SER A 121 -2.61 -22.52 18.59
C SER A 121 -3.79 -22.12 17.70
N LEU A 122 -3.53 -21.43 16.58
CA LEU A 122 -4.57 -20.95 15.67
C LEU A 122 -5.22 -22.07 14.86
N GLY A 123 -4.48 -23.13 14.54
CA GLY A 123 -4.94 -24.20 13.64
C GLY A 123 -5.57 -23.62 12.36
N ARG A 124 -6.75 -24.13 11.97
CA ARG A 124 -7.47 -23.67 10.77
C ARG A 124 -7.85 -22.18 10.78
N PHE A 125 -8.01 -21.56 11.95
CA PHE A 125 -8.32 -20.13 12.02
C PHE A 125 -7.15 -19.27 11.52
N GLY A 126 -5.91 -19.78 11.58
CA GLY A 126 -4.73 -19.10 11.03
C GLY A 126 -4.86 -18.81 9.53
N VAL A 127 -5.55 -19.66 8.77
CA VAL A 127 -5.83 -19.43 7.35
C VAL A 127 -6.75 -18.23 7.16
N VAL A 128 -7.82 -18.11 7.94
CA VAL A 128 -8.76 -16.98 7.87
C VAL A 128 -8.07 -15.67 8.24
N LEU A 129 -7.24 -15.70 9.29
CA LEU A 129 -6.41 -14.57 9.70
C LEU A 129 -5.49 -14.12 8.55
N LEU A 130 -4.76 -15.05 7.95
CA LEU A 130 -3.83 -14.71 6.86
C LEU A 130 -4.55 -14.24 5.59
N LEU A 131 -5.71 -14.82 5.25
CA LEU A 131 -6.55 -14.32 4.17
C LEU A 131 -7.04 -12.88 4.42
N THR A 132 -7.36 -12.56 5.68
CA THR A 132 -7.72 -11.19 6.08
C THR A 132 -6.54 -10.24 5.88
N VAL A 133 -5.34 -10.63 6.29
CA VAL A 133 -4.10 -9.85 6.05
C VAL A 133 -3.88 -9.61 4.55
N ILE A 134 -4.02 -10.64 3.72
CA ILE A 134 -3.90 -10.53 2.26
C ILE A 134 -4.94 -9.55 1.69
N ALA A 135 -6.20 -9.68 2.10
CA ALA A 135 -7.27 -8.79 1.64
C ALA A 135 -7.00 -7.33 2.00
N VAL A 136 -6.50 -7.07 3.21
CA VAL A 136 -6.10 -5.72 3.64
C VAL A 136 -4.95 -5.17 2.81
N ILE A 137 -3.90 -5.97 2.54
CA ILE A 137 -2.76 -5.55 1.69
C ILE A 137 -3.23 -5.24 0.26
N LEU A 138 -4.10 -6.07 -0.30
CA LEU A 138 -4.67 -5.84 -1.63
C LEU A 138 -5.54 -4.57 -1.66
N PHE A 139 -6.33 -4.33 -0.61
CA PHE A 139 -7.13 -3.11 -0.49
C PHE A 139 -6.25 -1.85 -0.40
N ILE A 140 -5.14 -1.90 0.34
CA ILE A 140 -4.13 -0.82 0.35
C ILE A 140 -3.63 -0.55 -1.07
N GLY A 141 -3.22 -1.60 -1.79
CA GLY A 141 -2.78 -1.48 -3.20
C GLY A 141 -3.87 -0.91 -4.12
N PHE A 142 -5.13 -1.28 -3.91
CA PHE A 142 -6.28 -0.74 -4.62
C PHE A 142 -6.45 0.77 -4.36
N VAL A 143 -6.39 1.22 -3.10
CA VAL A 143 -6.48 2.65 -2.76
C VAL A 143 -5.34 3.45 -3.39
N PHE A 144 -4.10 2.95 -3.32
CA PHE A 144 -2.95 3.58 -4.00
C PHE A 144 -3.13 3.67 -5.52
N SER A 145 -3.65 2.60 -6.15
CA SER A 145 -3.90 2.59 -7.58
C SER A 145 -4.98 3.61 -7.98
N ASN A 146 -6.05 3.72 -7.21
CA ASN A 146 -7.08 4.75 -7.41
C ASN A 146 -6.48 6.16 -7.28
N ASN A 147 -5.66 6.40 -6.27
CA ASN A 147 -5.03 7.70 -6.05
C ASN A 147 -4.12 8.09 -7.23
N LEU A 148 -3.29 7.16 -7.71
CA LEU A 148 -2.41 7.42 -8.85
C LEU A 148 -3.19 7.63 -10.15
N THR A 149 -4.28 6.89 -10.38
CA THR A 149 -5.18 7.15 -11.51
C THR A 149 -5.76 8.55 -11.44
N LEU A 150 -6.28 8.94 -10.28
CA LEU A 150 -6.88 10.26 -10.07
C LEU A 150 -5.85 11.39 -10.18
N MET A 151 -4.60 11.15 -9.76
CA MET A 151 -3.46 12.05 -9.95
C MET A 151 -3.21 12.31 -11.45
N MET A 152 -3.38 11.31 -12.30
CA MET A 152 -3.19 11.40 -13.76
C MET A 152 -4.40 11.96 -14.52
N THR A 153 -5.58 12.04 -13.88
CA THR A 153 -6.81 12.54 -14.51
C THR A 153 -7.42 13.76 -13.79
N PRO A 154 -6.75 14.93 -13.73
CA PRO A 154 -7.31 16.11 -13.08
C PRO A 154 -8.71 16.52 -13.56
N GLN A 155 -9.03 16.26 -14.82
CA GLN A 155 -10.33 16.54 -15.41
C GLN A 155 -11.51 15.90 -14.69
N SER A 156 -11.33 14.76 -14.00
CA SER A 156 -12.41 14.07 -13.27
C SER A 156 -12.61 14.57 -11.84
N TRP A 157 -11.72 15.40 -11.31
CA TRP A 157 -11.78 15.88 -9.92
C TRP A 157 -13.11 16.56 -9.54
N PRO A 158 -13.76 17.37 -10.41
CA PRO A 158 -15.03 17.99 -10.06
C PRO A 158 -16.13 17.00 -9.66
N GLU A 159 -16.09 15.76 -10.17
CA GLU A 159 -17.06 14.72 -9.83
C GLU A 159 -16.94 14.28 -8.37
N PHE A 160 -15.73 14.32 -7.82
CA PHE A 160 -15.43 13.95 -6.43
C PHE A 160 -15.86 15.03 -5.42
N PHE A 161 -15.98 16.29 -5.85
CA PHE A 161 -16.47 17.37 -4.98
C PHE A 161 -17.93 17.21 -4.55
N SER A 162 -18.72 16.45 -5.32
CA SER A 162 -20.11 16.15 -4.97
C SER A 162 -20.27 15.09 -3.87
N ALA A 163 -19.21 14.31 -3.59
CA ALA A 163 -19.21 13.26 -2.58
C ALA A 163 -18.73 13.80 -1.23
N VAL A 164 -19.66 14.39 -0.48
CA VAL A 164 -19.42 14.87 0.89
C VAL A 164 -18.97 13.68 1.76
N GLY A 165 -17.70 13.67 2.15
CA GLY A 165 -17.09 12.63 2.99
C GLY A 165 -15.92 11.86 2.37
N GLY A 166 -15.58 12.09 1.10
CA GLY A 166 -14.40 11.44 0.47
C GLY A 166 -14.53 9.93 0.33
N SER A 167 -15.77 9.43 0.17
CA SER A 167 -16.13 8.01 0.09
C SER A 167 -16.16 7.44 -1.33
N ARG A 168 -15.72 8.21 -2.34
CA ARG A 168 -15.61 7.74 -3.72
C ARG A 168 -14.21 7.25 -4.05
N LEU A 169 -14.15 6.17 -4.82
CA LEU A 169 -12.97 5.60 -5.47
C LEU A 169 -13.37 5.33 -6.92
N ASN A 170 -12.54 5.76 -7.89
CA ASN A 170 -12.80 5.77 -9.35
C ASN A 170 -14.27 6.03 -9.74
#